data_AF-A0A955R4U7-F1
#
_entry.id   AF-A0A955R4U7-F1
#
_cell.length_a   1.000
_cell.length_b   1.000
_cell.length_c   1.000
_cell.angle_alpha   90.00
_cell.angle_beta   90.00
_cell.angle_gamma   90.00
#
_symmetry.space_group_name_H-M   'P 1'
#
loop_
_entity.id
_entity.type
_entity.pdbx_description
1 polymer ?
#
loop_
_entity_poly.entity_id
_entity_poly.type
_entity_poly.pdbx_seq_one_letter_code
_entity_poly.pdbx_strand_id
1 'polypeptide(L)'
;NASGILETHERLDPFRAFERQFDDSRGPEFAALRGETDTAVLRPALAGLVDVAREHDEKERLIDGVFDFLPLLSAVDALPLFDALVGLVDGLEPAARVRLLTDGLVVAGLLGRTERARDLSRRIVDAIRELPIADLGAITEGLSGSLRGLRRVGLEDEARSLLEAVQSALAVDPDAAVVVLRDDAASRLTRAGVVGGLLALRAPGALDQLDVLLGTLDENLPPLKRLPITRALGMALASAPRAEAFARLPKLSEHLPSITDSFNTNSHFCLSVVSYAESVVLGYADTELGSRARAWMDASEFRVRRRIHS
;
A
#
# COMPACT_ATOMS: atom_id res chain seq x y z
N ASN A 1 2.21 -14.38 7.60
CA ASN A 1 2.12 -13.21 8.52
C ASN A 1 3.45 -12.50 8.50
N ALA A 2 3.45 -11.32 7.87
CA ALA A 2 4.63 -10.63 7.38
C ALA A 2 5.03 -9.47 8.31
N SER A 3 6.35 -9.28 8.47
CA SER A 3 6.93 -8.10 9.09
C SER A 3 6.60 -6.87 8.24
N GLY A 4 6.24 -5.76 8.89
CA GLY A 4 5.95 -4.47 8.23
C GLY A 4 7.18 -3.76 7.67
N ILE A 5 8.35 -4.42 7.71
CA ILE A 5 9.64 -3.95 7.21
C ILE A 5 9.85 -4.35 5.74
N LEU A 6 9.04 -5.26 5.18
CA LEU A 6 9.19 -5.73 3.79
C LEU A 6 8.00 -5.29 2.95
N GLU A 7 8.24 -4.77 1.74
CA GLU A 7 7.17 -4.43 0.80
C GLU A 7 6.42 -5.67 0.29
N THR A 8 5.19 -5.45 -0.20
CA THR A 8 4.21 -6.50 -0.54
C THR A 8 4.72 -7.53 -1.55
N HIS A 9 5.66 -7.15 -2.42
CA HIS A 9 6.32 -8.04 -3.40
C HIS A 9 7.44 -8.93 -2.80
N GLU A 10 7.87 -8.68 -1.56
CA GLU A 10 9.02 -9.35 -0.93
C GLU A 10 8.65 -10.12 0.33
N ARG A 11 7.38 -10.49 0.45
CA ARG A 11 6.94 -11.40 1.48
C ARG A 11 7.67 -12.75 1.26
N LEU A 12 8.70 -12.99 2.06
CA LEU A 12 9.17 -14.32 2.40
C LEU A 12 8.01 -14.98 3.16
N ASP A 13 7.10 -15.56 2.39
CA ASP A 13 6.26 -16.61 2.89
C ASP A 13 7.08 -17.90 2.69
N PRO A 14 7.71 -18.45 3.73
CA PRO A 14 8.53 -19.64 3.61
C PRO A 14 7.73 -20.87 3.13
N PHE A 15 6.40 -20.87 3.30
CA PHE A 15 5.53 -21.89 2.71
C PHE A 15 5.35 -21.67 1.21
N ARG A 16 5.09 -20.43 0.76
CA ARG A 16 5.13 -20.12 -0.69
C ARG A 16 6.52 -20.27 -1.28
N ALA A 17 7.60 -20.01 -0.55
CA ALA A 17 8.97 -20.23 -1.02
C ALA A 17 9.28 -21.73 -1.21
N PHE A 18 8.63 -22.59 -0.44
CA PHE A 18 8.65 -24.05 -0.60
C PHE A 18 7.75 -24.52 -1.75
N GLU A 19 6.56 -23.91 -1.96
CA GLU A 19 5.70 -24.15 -3.13
C GLU A 19 6.27 -23.54 -4.44
N ARG A 20 7.09 -22.49 -4.34
CA ARG A 20 7.76 -21.74 -5.44
C ARG A 20 8.76 -22.57 -6.25
N GLN A 21 8.95 -23.84 -5.92
CA GLN A 21 9.53 -24.76 -6.90
C GLN A 21 8.65 -24.96 -8.13
N PHE A 22 7.37 -24.53 -8.15
CA PHE A 22 6.50 -24.81 -9.28
C PHE A 22 5.63 -23.70 -9.91
N ASP A 23 5.37 -22.51 -9.34
CA ASP A 23 4.67 -21.44 -10.10
C ASP A 23 4.93 -20.02 -9.55
N ASP A 24 5.33 -19.09 -10.43
CA ASP A 24 5.21 -17.64 -10.16
C ASP A 24 3.74 -17.26 -10.36
N SER A 25 3.11 -16.61 -9.38
CA SER A 25 1.70 -16.21 -9.48
C SER A 25 1.43 -15.24 -10.64
N ARG A 26 2.48 -14.58 -11.13
CA ARG A 26 2.41 -13.73 -12.31
C ARG A 26 2.62 -14.50 -13.60
N GLY A 27 2.97 -15.79 -13.61
CA GLY A 27 3.12 -16.60 -14.82
C GLY A 27 4.56 -17.03 -15.15
N PRO A 28 4.72 -18.03 -16.03
CA PRO A 28 6.02 -18.65 -16.35
C PRO A 28 7.03 -17.69 -16.97
N GLU A 29 6.58 -16.67 -17.69
CA GLU A 29 7.43 -15.64 -18.28
C GLU A 29 8.22 -14.85 -17.22
N PHE A 30 7.60 -14.51 -16.09
CA PHE A 30 8.28 -13.79 -15.01
C PHE A 30 9.09 -14.73 -14.14
N ALA A 31 8.69 -16.00 -14.05
CA ALA A 31 9.52 -17.05 -13.44
C ALA A 31 10.85 -17.19 -14.19
N ALA A 32 10.83 -17.14 -15.52
CA ALA A 32 12.03 -17.23 -16.35
C ALA A 32 12.97 -16.02 -16.22
N LEU A 33 12.44 -14.84 -15.89
CA LEU A 33 13.23 -13.63 -15.66
C LEU A 33 13.75 -13.52 -14.22
N ARG A 34 13.31 -14.40 -13.31
CA ARG A 34 13.69 -14.32 -11.90
C ARG A 34 15.17 -14.67 -11.72
N GLY A 35 15.93 -13.75 -11.12
CA GLY A 35 17.38 -13.89 -10.91
C GLY A 35 18.21 -13.39 -12.09
N GLU A 36 17.59 -13.01 -13.21
CA GLU A 36 18.29 -12.34 -14.28
C GLU A 36 18.66 -10.91 -13.83
N THR A 37 19.92 -10.55 -14.02
CA THR A 37 20.47 -9.23 -13.66
C THR A 37 21.08 -8.51 -14.85
N ASP A 38 21.26 -9.19 -15.98
CA ASP A 38 21.72 -8.59 -17.22
C ASP A 38 20.59 -7.78 -17.87
N THR A 39 20.73 -6.46 -17.81
CA THR A 39 19.81 -5.52 -18.45
C THR A 39 19.67 -5.71 -19.96
N ALA A 40 20.70 -6.26 -20.63
CA ALA A 40 20.65 -6.57 -22.06
C ALA A 40 19.72 -7.74 -22.38
N VAL A 41 19.49 -8.63 -21.41
CA VAL A 41 18.53 -9.74 -21.50
C VAL A 41 17.15 -9.29 -21.03
N LEU A 42 17.07 -8.60 -19.88
CA LEU A 42 15.80 -8.15 -19.31
C LEU A 42 15.04 -7.20 -20.24
N ARG A 43 15.72 -6.20 -20.82
CA ARG A 43 15.06 -5.18 -21.64
C ARG A 43 14.25 -5.77 -22.80
N PRO A 44 14.82 -6.57 -23.72
CA PRO A 44 14.05 -7.12 -24.84
C PRO A 44 12.95 -8.09 -24.38
N ALA A 45 13.16 -8.85 -23.30
CA ALA A 45 12.14 -9.74 -22.76
C ALA A 45 10.93 -8.96 -22.24
N LEU A 46 11.16 -7.91 -21.43
CA LEU A 46 10.10 -7.04 -20.92
C LEU A 46 9.39 -6.30 -22.05
N ALA A 47 10.11 -5.83 -23.07
CA ALA A 47 9.50 -5.23 -24.26
C ALA A 47 8.54 -6.19 -24.96
N GLY A 48 8.94 -7.46 -25.14
CA GLY A 48 8.07 -8.50 -25.68
C GLY A 48 6.81 -8.71 -24.84
N LEU A 49 6.93 -8.70 -23.51
CA LEU A 49 5.77 -8.82 -22.61
C LEU A 49 4.82 -7.62 -22.69
N VAL A 50 5.35 -6.40 -22.87
CA VAL A 50 4.54 -5.20 -23.12
C VAL A 50 3.76 -5.34 -24.42
N ASP A 51 4.37 -5.87 -25.48
CA ASP A 51 3.70 -6.10 -26.76
C ASP A 51 2.59 -7.16 -26.62
N VAL A 52 2.85 -8.26 -25.93
CA VAL A 52 1.84 -9.30 -25.63
C VAL A 52 0.67 -8.70 -24.83
N ALA A 53 0.96 -7.87 -23.82
CA ALA A 53 -0.08 -7.26 -22.97
C ALA A 53 -1.07 -6.39 -23.75
N ARG A 54 -0.73 -5.89 -24.95
CA ARG A 54 -1.64 -5.05 -25.74
C ARG A 54 -2.90 -5.79 -26.21
N GLU A 55 -2.77 -7.07 -26.52
CA GLU A 55 -3.81 -7.86 -27.18
C GLU A 55 -4.30 -9.05 -26.34
N HIS A 56 -3.69 -9.29 -25.18
CA HIS A 56 -3.97 -10.46 -24.36
C HIS A 56 -5.03 -10.21 -23.28
N ASP A 57 -5.88 -11.22 -23.02
CA ASP A 57 -6.92 -11.15 -21.98
C ASP A 57 -6.33 -10.98 -20.57
N GLU A 58 -5.14 -11.53 -20.34
CA GLU A 58 -4.39 -11.38 -19.07
C GLU A 58 -3.53 -10.10 -18.99
N LYS A 59 -3.92 -9.05 -19.73
CA LYS A 59 -3.21 -7.76 -19.77
C LYS A 59 -2.90 -7.20 -18.37
N GLU A 60 -3.82 -7.30 -17.42
CA GLU A 60 -3.62 -6.79 -16.06
C GLU A 60 -2.42 -7.48 -15.37
N ARG A 61 -2.35 -8.82 -15.44
CA ARG A 61 -1.28 -9.64 -14.86
C ARG A 61 0.07 -9.32 -15.49
N LEU A 62 0.09 -9.13 -16.81
CA LEU A 62 1.30 -8.80 -17.55
C LEU A 62 1.81 -7.40 -17.20
N ILE A 63 0.93 -6.40 -17.14
CA ILE A 63 1.32 -5.03 -16.75
C ILE A 63 1.89 -5.02 -15.33
N ASP A 64 1.19 -5.66 -14.39
CA ASP A 64 1.62 -5.84 -13.00
C ASP A 64 3.04 -6.41 -12.92
N GLY A 65 3.25 -7.56 -13.57
CA GLY A 65 4.55 -8.21 -13.55
C GLY A 65 5.65 -7.40 -14.23
N VAL A 66 5.38 -6.65 -15.30
CA VAL A 66 6.42 -5.82 -15.93
C VAL A 66 6.83 -4.65 -15.01
N PHE A 67 5.89 -4.02 -14.29
CA PHE A 67 6.22 -2.94 -13.35
C PHE A 67 7.26 -3.36 -12.30
N ASP A 68 7.20 -4.60 -11.81
CA ASP A 68 8.15 -5.13 -10.82
C ASP A 68 9.60 -5.17 -11.32
N PHE A 69 9.81 -5.33 -12.63
CA PHE A 69 11.17 -5.43 -13.20
C PHE A 69 11.70 -4.10 -13.74
N LEU A 70 10.85 -3.09 -13.97
CA LEU A 70 11.31 -1.78 -14.48
C LEU A 70 12.40 -1.13 -13.61
N PRO A 71 12.36 -1.20 -12.25
CA PRO A 71 13.42 -0.66 -11.41
C PRO A 71 14.80 -1.31 -11.60
N LEU A 72 14.87 -2.48 -12.25
CA LEU A 72 16.14 -3.16 -12.56
C LEU A 72 16.82 -2.60 -13.80
N LEU A 73 16.10 -1.87 -14.65
CA LEU A 73 16.62 -1.27 -15.86
C LEU A 73 17.19 0.13 -15.60
N SER A 74 18.02 0.61 -16.53
CA SER A 74 18.39 2.03 -16.54
C SER A 74 17.16 2.89 -16.80
N ALA A 75 17.14 4.13 -16.30
CA ALA A 75 16.01 5.03 -16.57
C ALA A 75 15.83 5.34 -18.06
N VAL A 76 16.86 5.17 -18.90
CA VAL A 76 16.76 5.35 -20.35
C VAL A 76 16.00 4.19 -20.98
N ASP A 77 16.20 2.97 -20.49
CA ASP A 77 15.56 1.76 -21.00
C ASP A 77 14.16 1.54 -20.40
N ALA A 78 13.97 1.87 -19.11
CA ALA A 78 12.72 1.67 -18.40
C ALA A 78 11.61 2.62 -18.88
N LEU A 79 11.95 3.87 -19.18
CA LEU A 79 10.96 4.91 -19.45
C LEU A 79 10.05 4.64 -20.66
N PRO A 80 10.57 4.19 -21.82
CA PRO A 80 9.69 3.86 -22.94
C PRO A 80 8.70 2.72 -22.62
N LEU A 81 9.15 1.71 -21.85
CA LEU A 81 8.29 0.60 -21.43
C LEU A 81 7.24 1.09 -20.42
N PHE A 82 7.66 1.91 -19.45
CA PHE A 82 6.80 2.55 -18.48
C PHE A 82 5.66 3.33 -19.15
N ASP A 83 6.00 4.23 -20.07
CA ASP A 83 5.03 5.08 -20.76
C ASP A 83 4.04 4.24 -21.60
N ALA A 84 4.53 3.15 -22.22
CA ALA A 84 3.68 2.22 -22.94
C ALA A 84 2.69 1.49 -22.02
N LEU A 85 3.14 0.98 -20.86
CA LEU A 85 2.28 0.31 -19.88
C LEU A 85 1.22 1.25 -19.33
N VAL A 86 1.58 2.48 -18.95
CA VAL A 86 0.63 3.47 -18.44
C VAL A 86 -0.48 3.73 -19.46
N GLY A 87 -0.17 3.79 -20.75
CA GLY A 87 -1.17 3.91 -21.81
C GLY A 87 -2.12 2.71 -21.92
N LEU A 88 -1.67 1.50 -21.55
CA LEU A 88 -2.51 0.30 -21.56
C LEU A 88 -3.46 0.22 -20.35
N VAL A 89 -3.07 0.85 -19.23
CA VAL A 89 -3.84 0.86 -17.98
C VAL A 89 -5.14 1.66 -18.11
N ASP A 90 -5.17 2.70 -18.95
CA ASP A 90 -6.35 3.55 -19.15
C ASP A 90 -7.59 2.75 -19.63
N GLY A 91 -7.38 1.61 -20.32
CA GLY A 91 -8.44 0.73 -20.81
C GLY A 91 -8.89 -0.39 -19.86
N LEU A 92 -8.43 -0.39 -18.61
CA LEU A 92 -8.79 -1.40 -17.60
C LEU A 92 -10.01 -0.99 -16.77
N GLU A 93 -10.61 -1.96 -16.09
CA GLU A 93 -11.65 -1.74 -15.07
C GLU A 93 -11.13 -0.80 -13.96
N PRO A 94 -11.99 0.04 -13.35
CA PRO A 94 -11.57 1.09 -12.42
C PRO A 94 -10.67 0.60 -11.27
N ALA A 95 -10.98 -0.56 -10.66
CA ALA A 95 -10.20 -1.11 -9.55
C ALA A 95 -8.79 -1.54 -9.97
N ALA A 96 -8.69 -2.27 -11.09
CA ALA A 96 -7.41 -2.65 -11.68
C ALA A 96 -6.61 -1.42 -12.11
N ARG A 97 -7.28 -0.41 -12.68
CA ARG A 97 -6.68 0.86 -13.09
C ARG A 97 -6.05 1.59 -11.92
N VAL A 98 -6.77 1.78 -10.81
CA VAL A 98 -6.21 2.44 -9.61
C VAL A 98 -5.03 1.66 -9.05
N ARG A 99 -5.14 0.33 -8.95
CA ARG A 99 -4.06 -0.53 -8.47
C ARG A 99 -2.79 -0.37 -9.31
N LEU A 100 -2.89 -0.57 -10.63
CA LEU A 100 -1.72 -0.51 -11.51
C LEU A 100 -1.14 0.90 -11.69
N LEU A 101 -1.97 1.95 -11.65
CA LEU A 101 -1.46 3.33 -11.64
C LEU A 101 -0.70 3.63 -10.34
N THR A 102 -1.13 3.06 -9.21
CA THR A 102 -0.46 3.16 -7.92
C THR A 102 0.91 2.47 -7.96
N ASP A 103 0.99 1.28 -8.56
CA ASP A 103 2.26 0.58 -8.77
C ASP A 103 3.18 1.40 -9.71
N GLY A 104 2.62 1.93 -10.80
CA GLY A 104 3.30 2.84 -11.69
C GLY A 104 3.82 4.11 -11.00
N LEU A 105 3.08 4.65 -10.03
CA LEU A 105 3.48 5.81 -9.24
C LEU A 105 4.71 5.51 -8.37
N VAL A 106 4.77 4.33 -7.76
CA VAL A 106 5.96 3.86 -7.02
C VAL A 106 7.16 3.75 -7.96
N VAL A 107 6.99 3.12 -9.14
CA VAL A 107 8.04 2.99 -10.15
C VAL A 107 8.53 4.37 -10.63
N ALA A 108 7.62 5.31 -10.91
CA ALA A 108 7.98 6.67 -11.30
C ALA A 108 8.82 7.38 -10.21
N GLY A 109 8.48 7.16 -8.93
CA GLY A 109 9.25 7.63 -7.79
C GLY A 109 10.65 7.00 -7.71
N LEU A 110 10.79 5.69 -7.95
CA LEU A 110 12.08 4.99 -7.98
C LEU A 110 12.97 5.48 -9.14
N LEU A 111 12.38 5.80 -10.29
CA LEU A 111 13.08 6.35 -11.46
C LEU A 111 13.37 7.86 -11.34
N GLY A 112 12.93 8.52 -10.26
CA GLY A 112 13.12 9.96 -10.05
C GLY A 112 12.38 10.84 -11.08
N ARG A 113 11.19 10.41 -11.51
CA ARG A 113 10.39 11.07 -12.57
C ARG A 113 9.20 11.82 -12.00
N THR A 114 9.46 12.94 -11.34
CA THR A 114 8.46 13.77 -10.65
C THR A 114 7.28 14.16 -11.53
N GLU A 115 7.50 14.59 -12.78
CA GLU A 115 6.38 14.98 -13.67
C GLU A 115 5.45 13.81 -14.01
N ARG A 116 5.99 12.60 -14.17
CA ARG A 116 5.18 11.39 -14.38
C ARG A 116 4.42 11.00 -13.11
N ALA A 117 5.06 11.13 -11.94
CA ALA A 117 4.40 10.89 -10.67
C ALA A 117 3.20 11.84 -10.46
N ARG A 118 3.32 13.13 -10.83
CA ARG A 118 2.19 14.07 -10.82
C ARG A 118 1.08 13.67 -11.78
N ASP A 119 1.44 13.27 -13.00
CA ASP A 119 0.46 12.84 -13.99
C ASP A 119 -0.34 11.63 -13.50
N LEU A 120 0.36 10.60 -13.01
CA LEU A 120 -0.25 9.40 -12.44
C LEU A 120 -1.13 9.73 -11.24
N SER A 121 -0.68 10.61 -10.34
CA SER A 121 -1.50 11.02 -9.20
C SER A 121 -2.83 11.62 -9.64
N ARG A 122 -2.86 12.44 -10.70
CA ARG A 122 -4.12 12.99 -11.23
C ARG A 122 -5.01 11.89 -11.80
N ARG A 123 -4.45 10.98 -12.59
CA ARG A 123 -5.18 9.83 -13.15
C ARG A 123 -5.75 8.92 -12.06
N ILE A 124 -5.00 8.69 -10.98
CA ILE A 124 -5.47 7.91 -9.82
C ILE A 124 -6.63 8.63 -9.14
N VAL A 125 -6.54 9.95 -8.92
CA VAL A 125 -7.66 10.74 -8.37
C VAL A 125 -8.92 10.59 -9.22
N ASP A 126 -8.79 10.68 -10.53
CA ASP A 126 -9.93 10.54 -11.44
C ASP A 126 -10.50 9.12 -11.42
N ALA A 127 -9.64 8.10 -11.43
CA ALA A 127 -10.07 6.70 -11.34
C ALA A 127 -10.72 6.35 -9.98
N ILE A 128 -10.29 6.98 -8.87
CA ILE A 128 -10.93 6.82 -7.56
C ILE A 128 -12.36 7.35 -7.55
N ARG A 129 -12.65 8.41 -8.32
CA ARG A 129 -14.02 8.96 -8.42
C ARG A 129 -14.96 8.03 -9.18
N GLU A 130 -14.42 7.16 -10.02
CA GLU A 130 -15.17 6.14 -10.76
C GLU A 130 -15.40 4.86 -9.94
N LEU A 131 -14.70 4.69 -8.80
CA LEU A 131 -14.74 3.46 -8.02
C LEU A 131 -16.00 3.30 -7.18
N PRO A 132 -16.62 2.10 -7.19
CA PRO A 132 -17.58 1.72 -6.17
C PRO A 132 -16.94 1.72 -4.78
N ILE A 133 -17.70 2.13 -3.76
CA ILE A 133 -17.23 2.17 -2.37
C ILE A 133 -16.76 0.80 -1.87
N ALA A 134 -17.41 -0.27 -2.34
CA ALA A 134 -17.05 -1.65 -1.99
C ALA A 134 -15.60 -1.99 -2.39
N ASP A 135 -15.07 -1.33 -3.42
CA ASP A 135 -13.74 -1.62 -3.97
C ASP A 135 -12.63 -0.74 -3.36
N LEU A 136 -12.99 0.32 -2.61
CA LEU A 136 -12.01 1.19 -1.94
C LEU A 136 -11.14 0.44 -0.92
N GLY A 137 -11.67 -0.63 -0.32
CA GLY A 137 -10.92 -1.51 0.57
C GLY A 137 -9.72 -2.16 -0.13
N ALA A 138 -9.91 -2.62 -1.37
CA ALA A 138 -8.90 -3.34 -2.13
C ALA A 138 -7.70 -2.46 -2.51
N ILE A 139 -7.90 -1.16 -2.68
CA ILE A 139 -6.83 -0.22 -3.09
C ILE A 139 -6.09 0.43 -1.91
N THR A 140 -6.56 0.24 -0.67
CA THR A 140 -6.04 0.95 0.52
C THR A 140 -4.56 0.66 0.78
N GLU A 141 -4.14 -0.60 0.62
CA GLU A 141 -2.75 -1.02 0.84
C GLU A 141 -1.80 -0.35 -0.16
N GLY A 142 -2.14 -0.40 -1.45
CA GLY A 142 -1.36 0.25 -2.50
C GLY A 142 -1.26 1.76 -2.32
N LEU A 143 -2.39 2.41 -1.98
CA LEU A 143 -2.40 3.85 -1.72
C LEU A 143 -1.44 4.25 -0.59
N SER A 144 -1.38 3.47 0.49
CA SER A 144 -0.48 3.75 1.61
C SER A 144 0.99 3.76 1.18
N GLY A 145 1.39 2.81 0.32
CA GLY A 145 2.72 2.76 -0.28
C GLY A 145 3.00 3.97 -1.18
N SER A 146 2.04 4.33 -2.04
CA SER A 146 2.14 5.50 -2.91
C SER A 146 2.26 6.83 -2.16
N LEU A 147 1.51 7.02 -1.08
CA LEU A 147 1.60 8.24 -0.25
C LEU A 147 3.00 8.39 0.37
N ARG A 148 3.62 7.29 0.84
CA ARG A 148 5.01 7.30 1.30
C ARG A 148 5.96 7.69 0.15
N GLY A 149 5.78 7.09 -1.02
CA GLY A 149 6.56 7.39 -2.22
C GLY A 149 6.50 8.86 -2.63
N LEU A 150 5.29 9.45 -2.66
CA LEU A 150 5.05 10.85 -3.00
C LEU A 150 5.72 11.82 -2.02
N ARG A 151 5.57 11.59 -0.70
CA ARG A 151 6.24 12.40 0.32
C ARG A 151 7.76 12.38 0.16
N ARG A 152 8.33 11.20 -0.16
CA ARG A 152 9.79 11.04 -0.36
C ARG A 152 10.32 11.92 -1.48
N VAL A 153 9.54 12.13 -2.54
CA VAL A 153 9.93 12.95 -3.70
C VAL A 153 9.43 14.40 -3.61
N GLY A 154 8.86 14.82 -2.48
CA GLY A 154 8.38 16.19 -2.24
C GLY A 154 7.05 16.52 -2.90
N LEU A 155 6.22 15.51 -3.18
CA LEU A 155 4.89 15.65 -3.79
C LEU A 155 3.77 15.55 -2.74
N GLU A 156 3.82 16.43 -1.74
CA GLU A 156 2.87 16.41 -0.62
C GLU A 156 1.46 16.86 -1.03
N ASP A 157 1.34 17.77 -2.00
CA ASP A 157 0.04 18.26 -2.47
C ASP A 157 -0.69 17.18 -3.29
N GLU A 158 0.04 16.39 -4.07
CA GLU A 158 -0.47 15.22 -4.77
C GLU A 158 -0.93 14.15 -3.77
N ALA A 159 -0.13 13.89 -2.72
CA ALA A 159 -0.51 12.97 -1.65
C ALA A 159 -1.80 13.43 -0.93
N ARG A 160 -1.92 14.73 -0.66
CA ARG A 160 -3.14 15.33 -0.08
C ARG A 160 -4.34 15.16 -1.03
N SER A 161 -4.16 15.46 -2.31
CA SER A 161 -5.23 15.34 -3.33
C SER A 161 -5.75 13.90 -3.44
N LEU A 162 -4.87 12.90 -3.36
CA LEU A 162 -5.26 11.48 -3.32
C LEU A 162 -6.09 11.15 -2.07
N LEU A 163 -5.63 11.58 -0.90
CA LEU A 163 -6.34 11.36 0.36
C LEU A 163 -7.72 12.02 0.37
N GLU A 164 -7.82 13.24 -0.14
CA GLU A 164 -9.07 13.98 -0.28
C GLU A 164 -10.03 13.32 -1.27
N ALA A 165 -9.51 12.73 -2.36
CA ALA A 165 -10.31 11.98 -3.32
C ALA A 165 -10.91 10.71 -2.70
N VAL A 166 -10.11 9.93 -1.95
CA VAL A 166 -10.59 8.76 -1.22
C VAL A 166 -11.57 9.17 -0.13
N GLN A 167 -11.28 10.24 0.61
CA GLN A 167 -12.17 10.74 1.66
C GLN A 167 -13.53 11.18 1.07
N SER A 168 -13.51 11.86 -0.08
CA SER A 168 -14.73 12.25 -0.80
C SER A 168 -15.51 11.03 -1.30
N ALA A 169 -14.83 10.00 -1.83
CA ALA A 169 -15.48 8.75 -2.23
C ALA A 169 -16.09 7.98 -1.05
N LEU A 170 -15.49 8.10 0.15
CA LEU A 170 -16.03 7.55 1.40
C LEU A 170 -17.12 8.41 2.04
N ALA A 171 -17.22 9.69 1.67
CA ALA A 171 -18.22 10.62 2.16
C ALA A 171 -19.51 10.42 1.35
N VAL A 172 -20.29 9.41 1.70
CA VAL A 172 -21.61 9.22 1.08
C VAL A 172 -22.60 10.26 1.58
N ASP A 173 -23.42 10.70 0.61
CA ASP A 173 -24.60 11.53 0.72
C ASP A 173 -25.35 11.33 2.07
N PRO A 174 -25.49 12.39 2.89
CA PRO A 174 -26.26 12.33 4.14
C PRO A 174 -27.73 11.89 3.94
N ASP A 175 -28.26 11.92 2.70
CA ASP A 175 -29.61 11.42 2.40
C ASP A 175 -29.67 9.93 2.02
N ALA A 176 -28.54 9.29 1.69
CA ALA A 176 -28.43 7.83 1.56
C ALA A 176 -28.13 7.12 2.91
N ALA A 177 -28.09 7.90 4.00
CA ALA A 177 -27.33 7.62 5.21
C ALA A 177 -27.98 6.72 6.27
N VAL A 178 -29.12 6.06 6.02
CA VAL A 178 -29.82 5.40 7.14
C VAL A 178 -29.59 3.89 7.25
N VAL A 179 -29.14 3.15 6.22
CA VAL A 179 -29.13 1.67 6.34
C VAL A 179 -27.89 0.91 5.85
N VAL A 180 -27.05 1.40 4.92
CA VAL A 180 -26.06 0.49 4.26
C VAL A 180 -24.58 0.78 4.55
N LEU A 181 -24.23 1.93 5.12
CA LEU A 181 -22.82 2.28 5.45
C LEU A 181 -22.50 2.26 6.94
N ARG A 182 -23.45 1.80 7.75
CA ARG A 182 -23.16 1.28 9.07
C ARG A 182 -22.45 -0.07 8.88
N ASP A 183 -21.13 -0.01 8.93
CA ASP A 183 -20.30 -1.04 9.56
C ASP A 183 -19.73 -2.19 8.69
N ASP A 184 -19.16 -1.87 7.52
CA ASP A 184 -18.22 -2.80 6.91
C ASP A 184 -16.77 -2.54 7.37
N ALA A 185 -16.06 -3.62 7.68
CA ALA A 185 -14.69 -3.57 8.18
C ALA A 185 -13.74 -2.98 7.12
N ALA A 186 -14.00 -3.20 5.83
CA ALA A 186 -13.15 -2.63 4.78
C ALA A 186 -13.22 -1.11 4.78
N SER A 187 -14.41 -0.51 4.92
CA SER A 187 -14.55 0.95 5.02
C SER A 187 -13.80 1.53 6.22
N ARG A 188 -13.87 0.86 7.38
CA ARG A 188 -13.12 1.29 8.58
C ARG A 188 -11.60 1.20 8.36
N LEU A 189 -11.13 0.13 7.72
CA LEU A 189 -9.72 -0.03 7.36
C LEU A 189 -9.25 1.07 6.41
N THR A 190 -10.02 1.35 5.36
CA THR A 190 -9.72 2.43 4.41
C THR A 190 -9.69 3.79 5.11
N ARG A 191 -10.69 4.10 5.95
CA ARG A 191 -10.72 5.35 6.73
C ARG A 191 -9.51 5.47 7.65
N ALA A 192 -9.11 4.40 8.34
CA ALA A 192 -7.93 4.41 9.19
C ALA A 192 -6.65 4.69 8.37
N GLY A 193 -6.49 4.06 7.20
CA GLY A 193 -5.38 4.35 6.29
C GLY A 193 -5.34 5.81 5.82
N VAL A 194 -6.50 6.35 5.40
CA VAL A 194 -6.64 7.75 4.98
C VAL A 194 -6.28 8.71 6.12
N VAL A 195 -6.82 8.48 7.33
CA VAL A 195 -6.53 9.30 8.51
C VAL A 195 -5.04 9.24 8.87
N GLY A 196 -4.40 8.06 8.79
CA GLY A 196 -2.96 7.93 8.97
C GLY A 196 -2.16 8.78 7.98
N GLY A 197 -2.54 8.76 6.70
CA GLY A 197 -1.95 9.62 5.68
C GLY A 197 -2.12 11.12 5.98
N LEU A 198 -3.32 11.54 6.37
CA LEU A 198 -3.64 12.92 6.73
C LEU A 198 -2.85 13.39 7.96
N LEU A 199 -2.70 12.55 8.98
CA LEU A 199 -1.90 12.83 10.18
C LEU A 199 -0.42 13.04 9.86
N ALA A 200 0.12 12.23 8.95
CA ALA A 200 1.49 12.38 8.48
C ALA A 200 1.71 13.67 7.69
N LEU A 201 0.70 14.13 6.94
CA LEU A 201 0.71 15.42 6.24
C LEU A 201 0.33 16.61 7.15
N ARG A 202 0.06 16.36 8.44
CA ARG A 202 -0.39 17.38 9.40
C ARG A 202 -1.65 18.13 8.93
N ALA A 203 -2.55 17.42 8.25
CA ALA A 203 -3.79 18.01 7.76
C ALA A 203 -4.71 18.41 8.93
N PRO A 204 -5.41 19.56 8.84
CA PRO A 204 -6.33 20.01 9.87
C PRO A 204 -7.49 19.01 10.05
N GLY A 205 -7.94 18.80 11.30
CA GLY A 205 -9.04 17.90 11.63
C GLY A 205 -8.72 16.40 11.54
N ALA A 206 -7.49 16.00 11.16
CA ALA A 206 -7.12 14.59 11.09
C ALA A 206 -7.13 13.89 12.46
N LEU A 207 -6.81 14.62 13.53
CA LEU A 207 -6.87 14.10 14.91
C LEU A 207 -8.32 13.83 15.34
N ASP A 208 -9.24 14.74 15.03
CA ASP A 208 -10.66 14.55 15.35
C ASP A 208 -11.22 13.32 14.62
N GLN A 209 -10.83 13.13 13.36
CA GLN A 209 -11.20 11.93 12.59
C GLN A 209 -10.61 10.64 13.21
N LEU A 210 -9.38 10.69 13.69
CA LEU A 210 -8.77 9.56 14.41
C LEU A 210 -9.55 9.24 15.69
N ASP A 211 -9.94 10.25 16.47
CA ASP A 211 -10.68 10.08 17.71
C ASP A 211 -12.07 9.46 17.48
N VAL A 212 -12.75 9.88 16.41
CA VAL A 212 -13.98 9.25 15.93
C VAL A 212 -13.75 7.77 15.61
N LEU A 213 -12.73 7.45 14.80
CA LEU A 213 -12.44 6.06 14.44
C LEU A 213 -12.04 5.19 15.64
N LEU A 214 -11.26 5.73 16.57
CA LEU A 214 -10.91 5.05 17.82
C LEU A 214 -12.16 4.74 18.65
N GLY A 215 -13.16 5.63 18.67
CA GLY A 215 -14.44 5.37 19.34
C GLY A 215 -15.22 4.20 18.75
N THR A 216 -14.98 3.86 17.49
CA THR A 216 -15.66 2.72 16.85
C THR A 216 -15.16 1.35 17.35
N LEU A 217 -14.03 1.31 18.09
CA LEU A 217 -13.52 0.08 18.71
C LEU A 217 -14.35 -0.34 19.94
N ASP A 218 -15.08 0.60 20.55
CA ASP A 218 -16.01 0.34 21.66
C ASP A 218 -17.27 -0.42 21.20
N GLU A 219 -17.49 -0.49 19.89
CA GLU A 219 -18.60 -1.23 19.30
C GLU A 219 -18.35 -2.75 19.35
N ASN A 220 -19.45 -3.52 19.27
CA ASN A 220 -19.39 -4.98 19.30
C ASN A 220 -18.93 -5.57 17.96
N LEU A 221 -17.66 -5.34 17.62
CA LEU A 221 -17.00 -5.87 16.45
C LEU A 221 -16.64 -7.36 16.63
N PRO A 222 -16.90 -8.22 15.62
CA PRO A 222 -16.40 -9.58 15.61
C PRO A 222 -14.87 -9.60 15.78
N PRO A 223 -14.28 -10.54 16.56
CA PRO A 223 -12.83 -10.59 16.80
C PRO A 223 -11.99 -10.58 15.50
N LEU A 224 -12.45 -11.30 14.47
CA LEU A 224 -11.78 -11.37 13.16
C LEU A 224 -11.73 -10.02 12.43
N LYS A 225 -12.69 -9.12 12.67
CA LYS A 225 -12.73 -7.76 12.10
C LYS A 225 -11.99 -6.76 12.98
N ARG A 226 -12.07 -6.92 14.30
CA ARG A 226 -11.47 -5.99 15.28
C ARG A 226 -9.96 -5.89 15.11
N LEU A 227 -9.25 -7.01 15.01
CA LEU A 227 -7.79 -7.03 14.93
C LEU A 227 -7.23 -6.20 13.75
N PRO A 228 -7.65 -6.42 12.49
CA PRO A 228 -7.21 -5.60 11.37
C PRO A 228 -7.44 -4.10 11.60
N ILE A 229 -8.61 -3.73 12.14
CA ILE A 229 -8.98 -2.34 12.41
C ILE A 229 -8.06 -1.74 13.48
N THR A 230 -7.85 -2.45 14.61
CA THR A 230 -6.95 -2.01 15.67
C THR A 230 -5.51 -1.84 15.16
N ARG A 231 -5.03 -2.71 14.27
CA ARG A 231 -3.72 -2.54 13.61
C ARG A 231 -3.66 -1.29 12.75
N ALA A 232 -4.65 -1.10 11.87
CA ALA A 232 -4.71 0.06 10.99
C ALA A 232 -4.76 1.37 11.81
N LEU A 233 -5.51 1.39 12.91
CA LEU A 233 -5.55 2.53 13.85
C LEU A 233 -4.23 2.72 14.60
N GLY A 234 -3.52 1.65 14.94
CA GLY A 234 -2.17 1.74 15.49
C GLY A 234 -1.19 2.40 14.51
N MET A 235 -1.23 2.01 13.23
CA MET A 235 -0.42 2.63 12.18
C MET A 235 -0.80 4.09 11.94
N ALA A 236 -2.10 4.41 11.94
CA ALA A 236 -2.58 5.78 11.81
C ALA A 236 -2.15 6.66 12.99
N LEU A 237 -2.31 6.17 14.22
CA LEU A 237 -1.89 6.83 15.44
C LEU A 237 -0.39 7.10 15.43
N ALA A 238 0.40 6.15 14.95
CA ALA A 238 1.84 6.27 14.88
C ALA A 238 2.31 7.32 13.83
N SER A 239 1.41 7.73 12.92
CA SER A 239 1.65 8.86 11.99
C SER A 239 1.34 10.23 12.61
N ALA A 240 0.68 10.27 13.77
CA ALA A 240 0.33 11.52 14.47
C ALA A 240 1.58 12.20 15.10
N PRO A 241 1.49 13.49 15.49
CA PRO A 241 2.54 14.11 16.29
C PRO A 241 2.75 13.32 17.59
N ARG A 242 4.01 13.15 18.00
CA ARG A 242 4.38 12.28 19.13
C ARG A 242 3.56 12.50 20.38
N ALA A 243 3.37 13.76 20.81
CA ALA A 243 2.58 14.09 21.99
C ALA A 243 1.12 13.62 21.86
N GLU A 244 0.52 13.82 20.69
CA GLU A 244 -0.86 13.41 20.39
C GLU A 244 -1.01 11.89 20.31
N ALA A 245 0.01 11.21 19.78
CA ALA A 245 0.07 9.77 19.67
C ALA A 245 0.13 9.12 21.07
N PHE A 246 1.00 9.62 21.96
CA PHE A 246 1.11 9.16 23.34
C PHE A 246 -0.17 9.40 24.14
N ALA A 247 -0.84 10.54 23.94
CA ALA A 247 -2.07 10.87 24.64
C ALA A 247 -3.23 9.89 24.31
N ARG A 248 -3.25 9.33 23.10
CA ARG A 248 -4.31 8.42 22.62
C ARG A 248 -3.96 6.93 22.70
N LEU A 249 -2.67 6.59 22.90
CA LEU A 249 -2.21 5.22 23.04
C LEU A 249 -2.94 4.42 24.15
N PRO A 250 -3.32 5.00 25.31
CA PRO A 250 -4.10 4.28 26.32
C PRO A 250 -5.42 3.73 25.77
N LYS A 251 -6.16 4.52 24.99
CA LYS A 251 -7.44 4.11 24.39
C LYS A 251 -7.26 2.88 23.48
N LEU A 252 -6.23 2.87 22.64
CA LEU A 252 -5.94 1.71 21.79
C LEU A 252 -5.53 0.48 22.61
N SER A 253 -4.84 0.71 23.74
CA SER A 253 -4.35 -0.34 24.63
C SER A 253 -5.46 -1.03 25.42
N GLU A 254 -6.57 -0.34 25.71
CA GLU A 254 -7.75 -0.92 26.36
C GLU A 254 -8.36 -2.09 25.56
N HIS A 255 -8.16 -2.12 24.24
CA HIS A 255 -8.67 -3.19 23.38
C HIS A 255 -7.70 -4.37 23.20
N LEU A 256 -6.45 -4.27 23.68
CA LEU A 256 -5.45 -5.35 23.59
C LEU A 256 -5.94 -6.70 24.14
N PRO A 257 -6.65 -6.78 25.28
CA PRO A 257 -7.14 -8.06 25.79
C PRO A 257 -8.12 -8.76 24.85
N SER A 258 -8.74 -8.02 23.93
CA SER A 258 -9.68 -8.56 22.94
C SER A 258 -9.01 -8.99 21.63
N ILE A 259 -7.70 -8.74 21.48
CA ILE A 259 -6.92 -9.20 20.34
C ILE A 259 -6.49 -10.63 20.58
N THR A 260 -7.07 -11.57 19.83
CA THR A 260 -6.73 -12.98 19.91
C THR A 260 -6.70 -13.62 18.52
N ASP A 261 -5.77 -14.54 18.31
CA ASP A 261 -5.75 -15.43 17.16
C ASP A 261 -6.76 -16.54 17.43
N SER A 262 -7.95 -16.49 16.83
CA SER A 262 -9.03 -17.46 17.08
C SER A 262 -8.72 -18.92 16.69
N PHE A 263 -7.50 -19.23 16.22
CA PHE A 263 -7.10 -20.55 15.70
C PHE A 263 -5.67 -20.96 16.10
N ASN A 264 -5.12 -20.35 17.14
CA ASN A 264 -3.76 -20.60 17.60
C ASN A 264 -3.75 -21.71 18.68
N THR A 265 -2.94 -22.76 18.47
CA THR A 265 -2.66 -23.84 19.45
C THR A 265 -1.43 -23.56 20.34
N ASN A 266 -0.74 -22.44 20.12
CA ASN A 266 0.38 -21.96 20.91
C ASN A 266 -0.09 -21.26 22.19
N SER A 267 0.04 -21.95 23.31
CA SER A 267 -0.26 -21.45 24.68
C SER A 267 0.53 -20.22 25.14
N HIS A 268 1.53 -19.75 24.37
CA HIS A 268 2.53 -18.80 24.86
C HIS A 268 2.64 -17.49 24.09
N PHE A 269 2.23 -17.43 22.80
CA PHE A 269 2.32 -16.19 22.02
C PHE A 269 1.18 -16.06 21.02
N CYS A 270 0.45 -14.95 21.09
CA CYS A 270 -0.47 -14.52 20.05
C CYS A 270 0.34 -13.71 19.03
N LEU A 271 0.55 -14.27 17.84
CA LEU A 271 1.23 -13.60 16.74
C LEU A 271 0.55 -12.27 16.42
N SER A 272 -0.76 -12.20 16.62
CA SER A 272 -1.48 -10.96 16.37
C SER A 272 -1.16 -9.81 17.30
N VAL A 273 -0.82 -10.10 18.57
CA VAL A 273 -0.34 -9.10 19.53
C VAL A 273 1.06 -8.62 19.13
N VAL A 274 1.93 -9.53 18.69
CA VAL A 274 3.28 -9.18 18.22
C VAL A 274 3.22 -8.27 17.00
N SER A 275 2.42 -8.62 15.98
CA SER A 275 2.25 -7.78 14.79
C SER A 275 1.63 -6.42 15.12
N TYR A 276 0.74 -6.34 16.11
CA TYR A 276 0.23 -5.05 16.60
C TYR A 276 1.35 -4.22 17.23
N ALA A 277 2.13 -4.81 18.16
CA ALA A 277 3.24 -4.12 18.81
C ALA A 277 4.28 -3.63 17.79
N GLU A 278 4.61 -4.46 16.79
CA GLU A 278 5.47 -4.10 15.66
C GLU A 278 4.91 -2.91 14.89
N SER A 279 3.61 -2.92 14.54
CA SER A 279 2.97 -1.82 13.80
C SER A 279 3.06 -0.48 14.55
N VAL A 280 2.86 -0.50 15.87
CA VAL A 280 2.98 0.70 16.71
C VAL A 280 4.43 1.17 16.76
N VAL A 281 5.39 0.28 17.03
CA VAL A 281 6.81 0.62 17.10
C VAL A 281 7.33 1.15 15.77
N LEU A 282 7.00 0.50 14.65
CA LEU A 282 7.45 0.90 13.32
C LEU A 282 6.92 2.28 12.93
N GLY A 283 5.65 2.59 13.20
CA GLY A 283 5.14 3.92 12.87
C GLY A 283 5.77 5.03 13.73
N TYR A 284 6.09 4.76 15.01
CA TYR A 284 6.84 5.72 15.82
C TYR A 284 8.29 5.90 15.33
N ALA A 285 8.95 4.83 14.90
CA ALA A 285 10.28 4.94 14.32
C ALA A 285 10.28 5.77 13.03
N ASP A 286 9.25 5.64 12.20
CA ASP A 286 9.14 6.37 10.92
C ASP A 286 9.00 7.90 11.12
N THR A 287 8.29 8.34 12.17
CA THR A 287 8.07 9.76 12.44
C THR A 287 9.29 10.49 13.00
N GLU A 288 10.16 9.81 13.76
CA GLU A 288 11.34 10.40 14.41
C GLU A 288 12.56 10.52 13.48
N LEU A 289 12.62 9.70 12.43
CA LEU A 289 13.73 9.76 11.48
C LEU A 289 13.55 10.98 10.57
N GLY A 290 14.55 11.87 10.52
CA GLY A 290 14.54 12.98 9.57
C GLY A 290 14.49 12.49 8.12
N SER A 291 14.04 13.32 7.18
CA SER A 291 13.87 12.95 5.75
C SER A 291 15.12 12.27 5.15
N ARG A 292 16.32 12.72 5.56
CA ARG A 292 17.60 12.13 5.14
C ARG A 292 17.86 10.73 5.71
N ALA A 293 17.51 10.48 6.97
CA ALA A 293 17.66 9.17 7.59
C ALA A 293 16.65 8.17 7.00
N ARG A 294 15.42 8.62 6.70
CA ARG A 294 14.42 7.82 5.97
C ARG A 294 14.90 7.43 4.58
N ALA A 295 15.34 8.41 3.78
CA ALA A 295 15.87 8.15 2.44
C ALA A 295 17.06 7.16 2.47
N TRP A 296 17.90 7.22 3.51
CA TRP A 296 19.00 6.27 3.69
C TRP A 296 18.51 4.87 4.07
N MET A 297 17.54 4.74 4.99
CA MET A 297 16.96 3.43 5.35
C MET A 297 16.28 2.79 4.15
N ASP A 298 15.44 3.53 3.41
CA ASP A 298 14.74 3.02 2.23
C ASP A 298 15.73 2.58 1.14
N ALA A 299 16.79 3.37 0.91
CA ALA A 299 17.84 3.00 -0.03
C ALA A 299 18.66 1.79 0.44
N SER A 300 18.84 1.63 1.75
CA SER A 300 19.54 0.49 2.35
C SER A 300 18.68 -0.76 2.31
N GLU A 301 17.39 -0.63 2.59
CA GLU A 301 16.36 -1.65 2.42
C GLU A 301 16.39 -2.11 0.97
N PHE A 302 16.21 -1.21 0.00
CA PHE A 302 16.32 -1.52 -1.44
C PHE A 302 17.63 -2.23 -1.83
N ARG A 303 18.76 -1.92 -1.19
CA ARG A 303 20.02 -2.65 -1.43
C ARG A 303 20.06 -4.04 -0.79
N VAL A 304 19.45 -4.20 0.38
CA VAL A 304 19.30 -5.50 1.05
C VAL A 304 18.36 -6.38 0.23
N ARG A 305 17.24 -5.83 -0.28
CA ARG A 305 16.34 -6.44 -1.27
C ARG A 305 17.10 -7.03 -2.45
N ARG A 306 17.96 -6.22 -3.08
CA ARG A 306 18.81 -6.64 -4.21
C ARG A 306 19.75 -7.80 -3.88
N ARG A 307 20.15 -7.98 -2.61
CA ARG A 307 21.07 -9.05 -2.17
C ARG A 307 20.37 -10.32 -1.71
N ILE A 308 19.16 -10.23 -1.17
CA ILE A 308 18.40 -11.41 -0.75
C ILE A 308 17.84 -12.17 -1.97
N HIS A 309 17.66 -11.46 -3.09
CA HIS A 309 17.15 -12.01 -4.34
C HIS A 309 18.22 -12.34 -5.41
N SER A 310 19.51 -12.19 -5.07
CA SER A 310 20.67 -12.62 -5.87
C SER A 310 21.29 -13.88 -5.30
#